data_AF-A0A5E4WN51-F1
#
_entry.id   AF-A0A5E4WN51-F1
#
_cell.length_a   1.000
_cell.length_b   1.000
_cell.length_c   1.000
_cell.angle_alpha   90.00
_cell.angle_beta   90.00
_cell.angle_gamma   90.00
#
_symmetry.space_group_name_H-M   'P 1'
#
loop_
_entity.id
_entity.type
_entity.pdbx_description
1 polymer ?
#
loop_
_entity_poly.entity_id
_entity_poly.type
_entity_poly.pdbx_seq_one_letter_code
_entity_poly.pdbx_strand_id
1 'polypeptide(L)'
;MKRFHIALAVRDLDESIQDYSTRLGQPPAAVVPGAYAMWRTDLLNFSINQSPAHAGTLRHIGFEDDSVPEYSSSTDCNGLLWEAFCAAEQDRRIVSTYGVAVRGS
;
A
#
# COMPACT_ATOMS: atom_id res chain seq x y z
N MET A 1 9.46 -10.74 -9.26
CA MET A 1 10.11 -10.44 -7.96
C MET A 1 9.07 -10.52 -6.86
N LYS A 2 9.48 -10.62 -5.59
CA LYS A 2 8.56 -10.74 -4.44
C LYS A 2 8.89 -9.67 -3.39
N ARG A 3 7.94 -8.78 -3.12
CA ARG A 3 8.05 -7.68 -2.14
C ARG A 3 7.07 -7.90 -1.01
N PHE A 4 7.50 -7.66 0.22
CA PHE A 4 6.60 -7.70 1.37
C PHE A 4 5.64 -6.52 1.31
N HIS A 5 4.35 -6.80 1.43
CA HIS A 5 3.30 -5.78 1.37
C HIS A 5 2.79 -5.45 2.77
N ILE A 6 2.66 -4.15 3.06
CA ILE A 6 2.07 -3.64 4.31
C ILE A 6 1.14 -2.49 3.96
N ALA A 7 -0.07 -2.52 4.53
CA ALA A 7 -1.06 -1.46 4.38
C ALA A 7 -1.53 -0.93 5.73
N LEU A 8 -1.35 0.38 5.96
CA LEU A 8 -1.79 1.05 7.19
C LEU A 8 -2.94 2.02 6.92
N ALA A 9 -3.75 2.26 7.96
CA ALA A 9 -4.67 3.40 8.02
C ALA A 9 -3.98 4.56 8.75
N VAL A 10 -4.07 5.77 8.19
CA VAL A 10 -3.47 6.98 8.76
C VAL A 10 -4.51 8.07 9.02
N ARG A 11 -4.19 8.97 9.96
CA ARG A 11 -5.08 10.08 10.32
C ARG A 11 -5.12 11.13 9.23
N ASP A 12 -3.94 11.58 8.79
CA ASP A 12 -3.75 12.63 7.80
C ASP A 12 -2.75 12.13 6.77
N LEU A 13 -3.13 12.16 5.49
CA LEU A 13 -2.32 11.61 4.42
C LEU A 13 -1.06 12.42 4.18
N ASP A 14 -1.15 13.75 4.17
CA ASP A 14 -0.05 14.63 3.79
C ASP A 14 1.04 14.64 4.86
N GLU A 15 0.65 14.73 6.14
CA GLU A 15 1.58 14.56 7.27
C GLU A 15 2.27 13.19 7.21
N SER A 16 1.51 12.14 6.90
CA SER A 16 2.04 10.78 6.83
C SER A 16 2.97 10.56 5.64
N ILE A 17 2.68 11.15 4.48
CA ILE A 17 3.57 11.11 3.31
C ILE A 17 4.92 11.71 3.66
N GLN A 18 4.94 12.86 4.35
CA GLN A 18 6.19 13.52 4.76
C GLN A 18 7.00 12.65 5.72
N ASP A 19 6.36 12.08 6.76
CA ASP A 19 7.04 11.25 7.76
C ASP A 19 7.56 9.94 7.14
N TYR A 20 6.71 9.19 6.43
CA TYR A 20 7.12 7.92 5.83
C TYR A 20 8.13 8.09 4.70
N SER A 21 8.04 9.15 3.89
CA SER A 21 9.08 9.41 2.88
C SER A 21 10.44 9.71 3.51
N THR A 22 10.46 10.39 4.67
CA THR A 22 11.69 10.61 5.44
C THR A 22 12.26 9.29 5.97
N ARG A 23 11.41 8.44 6.55
CA ARG A 23 11.82 7.13 7.09
C ARG A 23 12.30 6.15 6.02
N LEU A 24 11.65 6.17 4.85
CA LEU A 24 11.96 5.29 3.72
C LEU A 24 13.08 5.86 2.83
N GLY A 25 13.44 7.13 3.00
CA GLY A 25 14.47 7.79 2.21
C GLY A 25 14.09 8.03 0.74
N GLN A 26 12.80 7.94 0.39
CA GLN A 26 12.30 8.14 -0.98
C GLN A 26 10.84 8.65 -1.00
N PRO A 27 10.42 9.39 -2.04
CA PRO A 27 9.03 9.77 -2.21
C PRO A 27 8.13 8.56 -2.55
N PRO A 28 6.79 8.70 -2.44
CA PRO A 28 5.86 7.68 -2.87
C PRO A 28 5.97 7.44 -4.38
N ALA A 29 5.85 6.17 -4.79
CA ALA A 29 5.73 5.78 -6.19
C ALA A 29 4.34 6.13 -6.78
N ALA A 30 3.32 6.19 -5.93
CA ALA A 30 1.97 6.57 -6.33
C ALA A 30 1.27 7.35 -5.21
N VAL A 31 0.56 8.42 -5.58
CA VAL A 31 -0.26 9.24 -4.67
C VAL A 31 -1.63 9.48 -5.31
N VAL A 32 -2.69 9.21 -4.55
CA VAL A 32 -4.03 9.71 -4.85
C VAL A 32 -4.37 10.76 -3.79
N PRO A 33 -4.42 12.06 -4.17
CA PRO A 33 -4.58 13.15 -3.20
C PRO A 33 -5.77 12.95 -2.26
N GLY A 34 -5.52 13.13 -0.96
CA GLY A 34 -6.52 12.96 0.10
C GLY A 34 -7.00 11.52 0.36
N ALA A 35 -6.48 10.52 -0.36
CA ALA A 35 -6.97 9.15 -0.26
C ALA A 35 -5.88 8.11 0.03
N TYR A 36 -4.77 8.12 -0.71
CA TYR A 36 -3.82 7.00 -0.74
C TYR A 36 -2.40 7.41 -1.11
N ALA A 37 -1.41 6.74 -0.53
CA ALA A 37 -0.02 6.79 -1.00
C ALA A 37 0.66 5.42 -0.89
N MET A 38 1.60 5.17 -1.79
CA MET A 38 2.34 3.91 -1.85
C MET A 38 3.80 4.14 -2.20
N TRP A 39 4.68 3.40 -1.53
CA TRP A 39 6.10 3.28 -1.81
C TRP A 39 6.41 1.87 -2.28
N ARG A 40 7.29 1.77 -3.27
CA ARG A 40 7.78 0.50 -3.77
C ARG A 40 9.30 0.57 -3.83
N THR A 41 9.96 -0.38 -3.17
CA THR A 41 11.41 -0.61 -3.17
C THR A 41 11.71 -1.99 -3.74
N ASP A 42 12.95 -2.48 -3.67
CA ASP A 42 13.28 -3.84 -4.10
C ASP A 42 12.62 -4.93 -3.24
N LEU A 43 12.39 -4.67 -1.95
CA LEU A 43 11.89 -5.65 -0.98
C LEU A 43 10.55 -5.29 -0.34
N LEU A 44 10.10 -4.04 -0.47
CA LEU A 44 8.94 -3.52 0.25
C LEU A 44 7.93 -2.88 -0.71
N ASN A 45 6.67 -3.22 -0.52
CA ASN A 45 5.51 -2.48 -1.01
C ASN A 45 4.75 -1.94 0.21
N PHE A 46 4.93 -0.68 0.52
CA PHE A 46 4.29 -0.04 1.68
C PHE A 46 3.22 0.91 1.21
N SER A 47 2.04 0.85 1.82
CA SER A 47 0.94 1.75 1.47
C SER A 47 0.18 2.26 2.68
N ILE A 48 -0.38 3.45 2.52
CA ILE A 48 -1.22 4.10 3.52
C ILE A 48 -2.48 4.64 2.85
N ASN A 49 -3.59 4.65 3.58
CA ASN A 49 -4.79 5.37 3.19
C ASN A 49 -5.31 6.21 4.35
N GLN A 50 -5.93 7.34 4.02
CA GLN A 50 -6.53 8.19 5.04
C GLN A 50 -7.80 7.53 5.59
N SER A 51 -7.80 7.24 6.89
CA SER A 51 -8.96 6.76 7.63
C SER A 51 -8.82 7.17 9.10
N PRO A 52 -9.24 8.39 9.46
CA PRO A 52 -9.01 8.95 10.80
C PRO A 52 -9.55 8.08 11.93
N ALA A 53 -10.69 7.41 11.72
CA ALA A 53 -11.30 6.51 12.70
C ALA A 53 -10.47 5.24 13.00
N HIS A 54 -9.55 4.87 12.11
CA HIS A 54 -8.72 3.68 12.22
C HIS A 54 -7.22 4.00 12.16
N ALA A 55 -6.85 5.27 12.38
CA ALA A 55 -5.47 5.72 12.29
C ALA A 55 -4.54 4.92 13.22
N GLY A 56 -3.37 4.55 12.71
CA GLY A 56 -2.36 3.77 13.46
C GLY A 56 -2.61 2.26 13.45
N THR A 57 -3.60 1.77 12.71
CA THR A 57 -3.88 0.33 12.61
C THR A 57 -3.32 -0.28 11.32
N LEU A 58 -2.91 -1.54 11.44
CA LEU A 58 -2.61 -2.40 10.31
C LEU A 58 -3.93 -2.86 9.67
N ARG A 59 -4.08 -2.67 8.36
CA ARG A 59 -5.25 -3.14 7.61
C ARG A 59 -5.03 -4.55 7.07
N HIS A 60 -3.90 -4.78 6.43
CA HIS A 60 -3.46 -6.07 5.92
C HIS A 60 -1.97 -6.05 5.63
N ILE A 61 -1.40 -7.25 5.52
CA ILE A 61 -0.06 -7.51 5.01
C ILE A 61 -0.16 -8.43 3.80
N GLY A 62 0.97 -8.77 3.18
CA GLY A 62 0.91 -9.62 2.01
C GLY A 62 2.22 -9.72 1.23
N PHE A 63 2.08 -10.14 -0.02
CA PHE A 63 3.16 -10.08 -0.99
C PHE A 63 2.69 -9.51 -2.32
N GLU A 64 3.43 -8.53 -2.82
CA GLU A 64 3.44 -8.24 -4.25
C GLU A 64 4.38 -9.25 -4.92
N ASP A 65 3.87 -10.11 -5.79
CA ASP A 65 4.61 -11.19 -6.44
C ASP A 65 4.22 -11.29 -7.93
N ASP A 66 5.18 -11.04 -8.81
CA ASP A 66 4.96 -11.07 -10.26
C ASP A 66 4.61 -12.47 -10.79
N SER A 67 4.89 -13.53 -10.03
CA SER A 67 4.53 -14.91 -10.40
C SER A 67 3.07 -15.26 -10.11
N VAL A 68 2.36 -14.42 -9.35
CA VAL A 68 0.97 -14.63 -8.99
C VAL A 68 0.08 -13.92 -10.02
N PRO A 69 -0.77 -14.65 -10.77
CA PRO A 69 -1.53 -14.06 -11.88
C PRO A 69 -2.72 -13.23 -11.40
N GLU A 70 -3.25 -13.53 -10.22
CA GLU A 70 -4.52 -12.98 -9.73
C GLU A 70 -4.44 -12.61 -8.25
N TYR A 71 -5.31 -11.69 -7.83
CA TYR A 71 -5.48 -11.36 -6.43
C TYR A 71 -5.99 -12.57 -5.63
N SER A 72 -5.42 -12.79 -4.45
CA SER A 72 -5.96 -13.71 -3.46
C SER A 72 -5.82 -13.15 -2.06
N SER A 73 -6.65 -13.62 -1.14
CA SER A 73 -6.53 -13.28 0.27
C SER A 73 -6.84 -14.45 1.19
N SER A 74 -6.22 -14.42 2.37
CA SER A 74 -6.42 -15.40 3.43
C SER A 74 -6.19 -14.77 4.79
N THR A 75 -6.70 -15.38 5.86
CA THR A 75 -6.42 -14.95 7.23
C THR A 75 -5.45 -15.94 7.88
N ASP A 76 -4.41 -15.43 8.55
CA ASP A 76 -3.47 -16.29 9.25
C ASP A 76 -3.99 -16.77 10.62
N CYS A 77 -3.18 -17.56 11.33
CA CYS A 77 -3.54 -18.09 12.65
C CYS A 77 -3.70 -17.02 13.74
N ASN A 78 -3.31 -15.76 13.49
CA ASN A 78 -3.44 -14.63 14.40
C ASN A 78 -4.61 -13.71 14.02
N GLY A 79 -5.33 -14.00 12.94
CA GLY A 79 -6.41 -13.15 12.46
C GLY A 79 -5.96 -12.02 11.53
N LEU A 80 -4.70 -11.98 11.09
CA LEU A 80 -4.25 -10.96 10.14
C LEU A 80 -4.69 -11.30 8.73
N LEU A 81 -5.22 -10.30 8.01
CA LEU A 81 -5.52 -10.41 6.60
C LEU A 81 -4.21 -10.36 5.78
N TRP A 82 -4.02 -11.39 4.97
CA TRP A 82 -2.95 -11.50 3.98
C TRP A 82 -3.51 -11.34 2.58
N GLU A 83 -2.86 -10.53 1.75
CA GLU A 83 -3.15 -10.38 0.32
C GLU A 83 -1.95 -10.85 -0.53
N ALA A 84 -2.20 -11.45 -1.68
CA ALA A 84 -1.18 -11.75 -2.68
C ALA A 84 -1.65 -11.31 -4.06
N PHE A 85 -0.80 -10.56 -4.78
CA PHE A 85 -1.14 -9.96 -6.06
C PHE A 85 0.12 -9.58 -6.86
N CYS A 86 0.00 -9.36 -8.17
CA CYS A 86 1.08 -8.75 -8.95
C CYS A 86 0.99 -7.21 -8.92
N ALA A 87 2.07 -6.52 -9.31
CA ALA A 87 2.12 -5.06 -9.32
C ALA A 87 1.01 -4.43 -10.20
N ALA A 88 0.72 -5.05 -11.35
CA ALA A 88 -0.31 -4.58 -12.27
C ALA A 88 -1.73 -4.67 -11.66
N GLU A 89 -1.98 -5.68 -10.82
CA GLU A 89 -3.26 -5.83 -10.13
C GLU A 89 -3.44 -4.76 -9.06
N GLN A 90 -2.40 -4.49 -8.26
CA GLN A 90 -2.47 -3.39 -7.29
C GLN A 90 -2.67 -2.04 -7.97
N ASP A 91 -1.98 -1.79 -9.09
CA ASP A 91 -2.13 -0.57 -9.87
C ASP A 91 -3.58 -0.37 -10.35
N ARG A 92 -4.26 -1.43 -10.80
CA ARG A 92 -5.69 -1.40 -11.17
C ARG A 92 -6.58 -1.11 -9.95
N ARG A 93 -6.32 -1.77 -8.81
CA ARG A 93 -7.10 -1.58 -7.58
C ARG A 93 -6.98 -0.17 -7.01
N ILE A 94 -5.81 0.46 -7.13
CA ILE A 94 -5.63 1.87 -6.73
C ILE A 94 -6.60 2.75 -7.51
N VAL A 95 -6.67 2.57 -8.84
CA VAL A 95 -7.56 3.35 -9.71
C VAL A 95 -9.03 3.10 -9.39
N SER A 96 -9.44 1.84 -9.23
CA SER A 96 -10.84 1.52 -8.97
C SER A 96 -11.32 1.90 -7.56
N THR A 97 -10.41 1.92 -6.57
CA THR A 97 -10.76 2.14 -5.15
C THR A 97 -10.61 3.60 -4.75
N TYR A 98 -9.52 4.24 -5.16
CA TYR A 98 -9.15 5.58 -4.68
C TYR A 98 -9.24 6.63 -5.80
N GLY A 99 -9.08 6.23 -7.06
CA GLY A 99 -9.05 7.12 -8.22
C GLY A 99 -7.67 7.20 -8.87
N VAL A 100 -7.51 8.13 -9.80
CA VAL A 100 -6.29 8.23 -10.62
C VAL A 100 -5.10 8.67 -9.76
N ALA A 101 -4.05 7.85 -9.74
CA ALA A 101 -2.82 8.15 -9.02
C ALA A 101 -1.87 9.03 -9.83
N VAL A 102 -1.31 10.04 -9.18
CA VAL A 102 -0.12 10.76 -9.63
C VAL A 102 1.09 9.89 -9.30
N ARG A 103 1.94 9.62 -10.29
CA ARG A 103 3.17 8.83 -10.11
C ARG A 103 4.39 9.74 -10.23
N GLY A 104 5.32 9.59 -9.29
CA GLY A 104 6.62 10.25 -9.39
C GLY A 104 7.39 9.68 -10.57
N SER A 105 7.97 10.57 -11.38
CA SER A 105 8.92 10.24 -12.46
C SER A 105 10.25 9.77 -11.90
#